data_AF-N1WIV4-F1
#
_entry.id   AF-N1WIV4-F1
#
_cell.length_a   1.000
_cell.length_b   1.000
_cell.length_c   1.000
_cell.angle_alpha   90.00
_cell.angle_beta   90.00
_cell.angle_gamma   90.00
#
_symmetry.space_group_name_H-M   'P 1'
#
loop_
_entity.id
_entity.type
_entity.pdbx_description
1 polymer ?
#
loop_
_entity_poly.entity_id
_entity_poly.type
_entity_poly.pdbx_seq_one_letter_code
_entity_poly.pdbx_strand_id
1 'polypeptide(L)'
;MDILKKLDWVTMVHSLDELKGDNGYICKNYTWNNRDRIYQILKKISETKNDMVIIDGISLDLNFVNKGHERNSIELLESLDTFYLVNPLRLEFYRPEDLSLSIFILILNNISPVGDIKYREKYRETLSEIRPGNYQNREIFDDSTDISEADFTRMVNGSPVRLVRRYLGGKIGFIGDRHGLYKSRAIFDIFES
;
A
#
# COMPACT_ATOMS: atom_id res chain seq x y z
N MET A 1 14.00 -5.82 13.48
CA MET A 1 15.09 -5.70 12.48
C MET A 1 15.04 -4.28 11.94
N ASP A 2 15.89 -3.37 12.44
CA ASP A 2 15.93 -1.98 11.98
C ASP A 2 16.66 -1.91 10.63
N ILE A 3 15.90 -2.05 9.54
CA ILE A 3 16.38 -1.57 8.24
C ILE A 3 16.34 -0.05 8.35
N LEU A 4 17.49 0.54 8.65
CA LEU A 4 17.72 1.99 8.66
C LEU A 4 17.10 2.61 7.40
N LYS A 5 15.94 3.26 7.56
CA LYS A 5 15.30 4.08 6.55
C LYS A 5 16.20 5.31 6.33
N LYS A 6 16.80 5.43 5.14
CA LYS A 6 17.87 6.40 4.86
C LYS A 6 17.41 7.62 4.07
N LEU A 7 16.26 7.54 3.41
CA LEU A 7 15.82 8.56 2.46
C LEU A 7 14.76 9.46 3.10
N ASP A 8 14.97 10.77 3.09
CA ASP A 8 13.92 11.73 3.42
C ASP A 8 12.97 11.91 2.22
N TRP A 9 11.73 12.33 2.49
CA TRP A 9 10.67 12.48 1.47
C TRP A 9 11.09 13.38 0.30
N VAL A 10 11.72 14.52 0.60
CA VAL A 10 12.14 15.49 -0.43
C VAL A 10 13.20 14.88 -1.34
N THR A 11 14.21 14.22 -0.77
CA THR A 11 15.23 13.50 -1.55
C THR A 11 14.61 12.36 -2.35
N MET A 12 13.62 11.64 -1.81
CA MET A 12 12.88 10.62 -2.55
C MET A 12 12.20 11.19 -3.79
N VAL A 13 11.47 12.31 -3.64
CA VAL A 13 10.82 13.00 -4.76
C VAL A 13 11.84 13.47 -5.79
N HIS A 14 12.96 14.06 -5.36
CA HIS A 14 14.04 14.45 -6.27
C HIS A 14 14.73 13.27 -6.96
N SER A 15 14.61 12.05 -6.44
CA SER A 15 15.15 10.84 -7.07
C SER A 15 14.31 10.31 -8.23
N LEU A 16 13.12 10.88 -8.46
CA LEU A 16 12.23 10.51 -9.56
C LEU A 16 12.52 11.42 -10.76
N ASP A 17 13.29 10.92 -11.72
CA ASP A 17 13.74 11.69 -12.88
C ASP A 17 12.58 12.26 -13.70
N GLU A 18 11.45 11.56 -13.79
CA GLU A 18 10.28 12.01 -14.55
C GLU A 18 9.62 13.25 -13.95
N LEU A 19 9.90 13.56 -12.69
CA LEU A 19 9.40 14.76 -12.05
C LEU A 19 10.29 15.98 -12.31
N LYS A 20 11.52 15.79 -12.80
CA LYS A 20 12.46 16.88 -13.05
C LYS A 20 12.07 17.58 -14.35
N GLY A 21 11.70 18.85 -14.26
CA GLY A 21 11.57 19.74 -15.41
C GLY A 21 12.93 20.27 -15.88
N ASP A 22 12.92 20.92 -17.05
CA ASP A 22 14.12 21.37 -17.77
C ASP A 22 15.05 22.30 -16.97
N ASN A 23 14.52 23.01 -15.96
CA ASN A 23 15.28 23.93 -15.11
C ASN A 23 15.67 23.33 -13.75
N GLY A 24 15.56 22.01 -13.58
CA GLY A 24 15.77 21.32 -12.29
C GLY A 24 14.61 21.46 -11.30
N TYR A 25 13.50 22.07 -11.72
CA TYR A 25 12.30 22.25 -10.90
C TYR A 25 11.42 21.00 -10.95
N ILE A 26 10.89 20.57 -9.80
CA ILE A 26 9.95 19.44 -9.74
C ILE A 26 8.58 19.88 -10.27
N CYS A 27 8.01 19.13 -11.21
CA CYS A 27 6.70 19.42 -11.80
C CYS A 27 5.59 19.46 -10.74
N LYS A 28 4.53 20.23 -10.99
CA LYS A 28 3.40 20.34 -10.04
C LYS A 28 2.57 19.06 -9.95
N ASN A 29 2.46 18.34 -11.07
CA ASN A 29 1.67 17.13 -11.17
C ASN A 29 2.28 16.18 -12.20
N TYR A 30 2.11 14.88 -11.95
CA TYR A 30 2.53 13.82 -12.85
C TYR A 30 1.63 12.60 -12.69
N THR A 31 1.45 11.82 -13.75
CA THR A 31 0.66 10.58 -13.70
C THR A 31 1.42 9.42 -14.33
N TRP A 32 1.64 8.36 -13.56
CA TRP A 32 2.15 7.09 -14.05
C TRP A 32 1.00 6.11 -14.28
N ASN A 33 0.91 5.57 -15.49
CA ASN A 33 -0.04 4.52 -15.85
C ASN A 33 0.65 3.16 -16.08
N ASN A 34 1.99 3.11 -15.98
CA ASN A 34 2.76 1.88 -16.13
C ASN A 34 2.89 1.16 -14.77
N ARG A 35 2.35 -0.06 -14.67
CA ARG A 35 2.30 -0.81 -13.41
C ARG A 35 3.67 -1.13 -12.81
N ASP A 36 4.63 -1.56 -13.61
CA ASP A 36 5.97 -1.87 -13.10
C ASP A 36 6.65 -0.60 -12.57
N ARG A 37 6.43 0.54 -13.22
CA ARG A 37 6.94 1.82 -12.73
C ARG A 37 6.25 2.26 -11.45
N ILE A 38 4.93 2.11 -11.35
CA ILE A 38 4.17 2.35 -10.11
C ILE A 38 4.76 1.51 -8.96
N TYR A 39 4.98 0.21 -9.18
CA TYR A 39 5.63 -0.66 -8.20
C TYR A 39 7.01 -0.15 -7.77
N GLN A 40 7.86 0.26 -8.72
CA GLN A 40 9.18 0.82 -8.41
C GLN A 40 9.11 2.10 -7.57
N ILE A 41 8.14 2.97 -7.86
CA ILE A 41 7.93 4.22 -7.10
C ILE A 41 7.46 3.90 -5.68
N LEU A 42 6.46 3.02 -5.53
CA LEU A 42 6.00 2.58 -4.22
C LEU A 42 7.13 1.90 -3.43
N LYS A 43 7.99 1.13 -4.10
CA LYS A 43 9.18 0.54 -3.47
C LYS A 43 10.14 1.61 -2.95
N LYS A 44 10.43 2.65 -3.73
CA LYS A 44 11.23 3.81 -3.28
C LYS A 44 10.56 4.56 -2.13
N ILE A 45 9.24 4.76 -2.18
CA ILE A 45 8.48 5.36 -1.07
C ILE A 45 8.63 4.48 0.18
N SER A 46 8.65 3.15 0.06
CA SER A 46 8.82 2.29 1.24
C SER A 46 10.20 2.37 1.92
N GLU A 47 11.18 3.01 1.27
CA GLU A 47 12.53 3.22 1.82
C GLU A 47 12.64 4.52 2.64
N THR A 48 11.60 5.35 2.63
CA THR A 48 11.58 6.63 3.34
C THR A 48 11.13 6.50 4.78
N LYS A 49 11.51 7.48 5.60
CA LYS A 49 11.17 7.52 7.02
C LYS A 49 9.70 7.93 7.23
N ASN A 50 8.83 6.92 7.32
CA ASN A 50 7.46 6.98 7.87
C ASN A 50 6.40 7.65 6.99
N ASP A 51 6.23 7.14 5.78
CA ASP A 51 5.26 7.74 4.86
C ASP A 51 4.00 6.88 4.73
N MET A 52 2.88 7.58 4.89
CA MET A 52 1.56 7.05 5.22
C MET A 52 0.96 6.27 4.06
N VAL A 53 0.16 5.25 4.38
CA VAL A 53 -0.81 4.60 3.52
C VAL A 53 -2.19 4.96 4.07
N ILE A 54 -2.95 5.78 3.33
CA ILE A 54 -4.32 6.15 3.70
C ILE A 54 -5.24 5.15 3.03
N ILE A 55 -5.81 4.24 3.80
CA ILE A 55 -6.87 3.38 3.31
C ILE A 55 -7.93 3.22 4.39
N ASP A 56 -9.18 3.53 4.06
CA ASP A 56 -10.37 3.25 4.89
C ASP A 56 -10.26 3.72 6.34
N GLY A 57 -9.83 4.97 6.56
CA GLY A 57 -9.72 5.57 7.89
C GLY A 57 -8.51 5.10 8.72
N ILE A 58 -7.62 4.28 8.15
CA ILE A 58 -6.42 3.75 8.83
C ILE A 58 -5.17 4.43 8.25
N SER A 59 -4.25 4.79 9.15
CA SER A 59 -2.91 5.30 8.82
C SER A 59 -1.87 4.23 9.09
N LEU A 60 -1.12 3.80 8.07
CA LEU A 60 -0.05 2.81 8.21
C LEU A 60 1.27 3.33 7.66
N ASP A 61 2.38 2.88 8.25
CA ASP A 61 3.72 3.19 7.76
C ASP A 61 4.06 2.24 6.61
N LEU A 62 4.32 2.76 5.41
CA LEU A 62 4.69 1.92 4.27
C LEU A 62 6.13 1.41 4.40
N ASN A 63 6.32 0.28 5.07
CA ASN A 63 7.65 -0.29 5.30
C ASN A 63 7.95 -1.50 4.42
N PHE A 64 6.97 -1.95 3.66
CA PHE A 64 7.05 -3.13 2.83
C PHE A 64 6.18 -2.93 1.60
N VAL A 65 6.81 -3.17 0.45
CA VAL A 65 6.18 -3.21 -0.87
C VAL A 65 6.76 -4.41 -1.60
N ASN A 66 5.90 -5.29 -2.07
CA ASN A 66 6.26 -6.43 -2.91
C ASN A 66 5.25 -6.61 -4.06
N LYS A 67 5.63 -7.36 -5.09
CA LYS A 67 4.65 -7.83 -6.08
C LYS A 67 3.74 -8.86 -5.40
N GLY A 68 2.44 -8.69 -5.52
CA GLY A 68 1.50 -9.64 -4.95
C GLY A 68 1.37 -10.90 -5.79
N HIS A 69 0.85 -11.97 -5.18
CA HIS A 69 0.64 -13.24 -5.87
C HIS A 69 -0.58 -13.24 -6.80
N GLU A 70 -1.56 -12.36 -6.55
CA GLU A 70 -2.62 -12.12 -7.52
C GLU A 70 -2.08 -11.35 -8.72
N ARG A 71 -2.56 -11.70 -9.92
CA ARG A 71 -2.18 -11.02 -11.15
C ARG A 71 -2.36 -9.52 -10.99
N ASN A 72 -1.32 -8.76 -11.33
CA ASN A 72 -1.31 -7.29 -11.36
C ASN A 72 -1.44 -6.62 -9.98
N SER A 73 -1.29 -7.37 -8.90
CA SER A 73 -1.41 -6.84 -7.55
C SER A 73 -0.06 -6.40 -6.95
N ILE A 74 -0.14 -5.51 -5.97
CA ILE A 74 0.97 -5.11 -5.11
C ILE A 74 0.58 -5.47 -3.67
N GLU A 75 1.53 -6.04 -2.94
CA GLU A 75 1.43 -6.33 -1.52
C GLU A 75 2.03 -5.20 -0.70
N LEU A 76 1.27 -4.72 0.28
CA LEU A 76 1.72 -3.81 1.34
C LEU A 76 1.58 -4.55 2.67
N LEU A 77 2.49 -4.33 3.61
CA LEU A 77 2.39 -4.95 4.94
C LEU A 77 1.57 -4.04 5.87
N GLU A 78 0.57 -4.60 6.54
CA GLU A 78 -0.18 -3.92 7.59
C GLU A 78 0.35 -4.27 8.98
N SER A 79 0.50 -5.57 9.24
CA SER A 79 1.01 -6.14 10.49
C SER A 79 1.89 -7.36 10.16
N LEU A 80 2.55 -7.92 11.18
CA LEU A 80 3.38 -9.12 11.05
C LEU A 80 2.64 -10.35 10.51
N ASP A 81 1.32 -10.34 10.39
CA ASP A 81 0.53 -11.47 9.92
C ASP A 81 -0.52 -11.09 8.87
N THR A 82 -0.56 -9.80 8.47
CA THR A 82 -1.58 -9.30 7.54
C THR A 82 -1.00 -8.45 6.43
N PHE A 83 -1.42 -8.78 5.20
CA PHE A 83 -1.06 -8.06 3.98
C PHE A 83 -2.26 -7.33 3.40
N TYR A 84 -2.03 -6.12 2.89
CA TYR A 84 -2.92 -5.49 1.93
C TYR A 84 -2.57 -5.90 0.52
N LEU A 85 -3.60 -6.25 -0.24
CA LEU A 85 -3.48 -6.54 -1.65
C LEU A 85 -4.25 -5.48 -2.44
N VAL A 86 -3.54 -4.75 -3.29
CA VAL A 86 -4.10 -3.64 -4.07
C VAL A 86 -3.82 -3.87 -5.55
N ASN A 87 -4.75 -3.48 -6.42
CA ASN A 87 -4.59 -3.58 -7.87
C ASN A 87 -4.47 -2.18 -8.49
N PRO A 88 -3.25 -1.70 -8.78
CA PRO A 88 -3.03 -0.34 -9.30
C PRO A 88 -3.64 -0.13 -10.69
N LEU A 89 -4.42 0.95 -10.84
CA LEU A 89 -4.78 1.52 -12.14
C LEU A 89 -3.75 2.58 -12.56
N ARG A 90 -3.49 3.56 -11.71
CA ARG A 90 -2.52 4.63 -11.94
C ARG A 90 -2.04 5.25 -10.64
N LEU A 91 -0.90 5.92 -10.69
CA LEU A 91 -0.34 6.71 -9.59
C LEU A 91 -0.27 8.17 -10.02
N GLU A 92 -0.78 9.06 -9.19
CA GLU A 92 -0.75 10.50 -9.40
C GLU A 92 0.16 11.15 -8.37
N PHE A 93 0.90 12.16 -8.78
CA PHE A 93 1.70 13.01 -7.91
C PHE A 93 1.16 14.43 -7.94
N TYR A 94 1.09 15.05 -6.76
CA TYR A 94 0.66 16.43 -6.58
C TYR A 94 1.65 17.14 -5.68
N ARG A 95 2.11 18.32 -6.10
CA ARG A 95 3.12 19.10 -5.41
C ARG A 95 2.62 20.52 -5.14
N PRO A 96 2.44 20.90 -3.86
CA PRO A 96 2.24 22.31 -3.50
C PRO A 96 3.57 23.10 -3.64
N GLU A 97 3.63 24.31 -3.09
CA GLU A 97 4.87 25.11 -3.11
C GLU A 97 5.99 24.47 -2.29
N ASP A 98 5.65 23.96 -1.11
CA ASP A 98 6.57 23.19 -0.27
C ASP A 98 6.58 21.71 -0.70
N LEU A 99 7.73 21.24 -1.16
CA LEU A 99 7.91 19.88 -1.65
C LEU A 99 7.67 18.81 -0.55
N SER A 100 7.90 19.16 0.71
CA SER A 100 7.65 18.27 1.85
C SER A 100 6.16 17.94 2.05
N LEU A 101 5.28 18.78 1.48
CA LEU A 101 3.82 18.60 1.51
C LEU A 101 3.28 17.94 0.24
N SER A 102 4.14 17.39 -0.61
CA SER A 102 3.70 16.67 -1.80
C SER A 102 3.01 15.34 -1.44
N ILE A 103 2.12 14.91 -2.33
CA ILE A 103 1.23 13.76 -2.13
C ILE A 103 1.32 12.85 -3.35
N PHE A 104 1.39 11.53 -3.11
CA PHE A 104 1.11 10.52 -4.13
C PHE A 104 -0.26 9.91 -3.90
N ILE A 105 -1.03 9.68 -4.97
CA ILE A 105 -2.36 9.08 -4.91
C ILE A 105 -2.41 7.89 -5.85
N LEU A 106 -2.49 6.69 -5.29
CA LEU A 106 -2.68 5.45 -6.04
C LEU A 106 -4.17 5.21 -6.23
N ILE A 107 -4.60 5.27 -7.48
CA ILE A 107 -5.95 4.91 -7.90
C ILE A 107 -5.98 3.42 -8.20
N LEU A 108 -6.96 2.71 -7.65
CA LEU A 108 -7.11 1.27 -7.78
C LEU A 108 -8.07 0.90 -8.91
N ASN A 109 -7.81 -0.24 -9.55
CA ASN A 109 -8.80 -0.90 -10.40
C ASN A 109 -9.92 -1.46 -9.54
N ASN A 110 -11.15 -1.42 -10.09
CA ASN A 110 -12.25 -2.16 -9.50
C ASN A 110 -12.08 -3.65 -9.83
N ILE A 111 -12.04 -4.49 -8.80
CA ILE A 111 -11.96 -5.94 -8.92
C ILE A 111 -13.16 -6.60 -8.27
N SER A 112 -13.55 -7.76 -8.80
CA SER A 112 -14.67 -8.51 -8.22
C SER A 112 -14.23 -9.20 -6.92
N PRO A 113 -15.08 -9.20 -5.88
CA PRO A 113 -14.81 -9.94 -4.67
C PRO A 113 -14.83 -11.45 -4.95
N VAL A 114 -14.05 -12.21 -4.19
CA VAL A 114 -14.00 -13.68 -4.30
C VAL A 114 -14.47 -14.39 -3.03
N GLY A 115 -14.44 -13.72 -1.86
CA GLY A 115 -14.93 -14.29 -0.61
C GLY A 115 -16.41 -14.03 -0.36
N ASP A 116 -16.96 -14.69 0.65
CA ASP A 116 -18.35 -14.51 1.04
C ASP A 116 -18.66 -13.08 1.50
N ILE A 117 -19.92 -12.67 1.32
CA ILE A 117 -20.37 -11.31 1.65
C ILE A 117 -20.13 -10.92 3.12
N LYS A 118 -20.15 -11.90 4.04
CA LYS A 118 -19.89 -11.68 5.48
C LYS A 118 -18.46 -11.21 5.78
N TYR A 119 -17.51 -11.40 4.87
CA TYR A 119 -16.13 -10.97 5.00
C TYR A 119 -15.81 -9.69 4.23
N ARG A 120 -16.84 -9.01 3.72
CA ARG A 120 -16.72 -7.78 2.95
C ARG A 120 -17.10 -6.58 3.81
N GLU A 121 -16.26 -5.56 3.75
CA GLU A 121 -16.46 -4.28 4.43
C GLU A 121 -16.19 -3.18 3.40
N LYS A 122 -17.24 -2.44 3.02
CA LYS A 122 -17.16 -1.36 2.01
C LYS A 122 -16.44 -1.83 0.72
N TYR A 123 -15.23 -1.33 0.49
CA TYR A 123 -14.38 -1.58 -0.68
C TYR A 123 -13.29 -2.61 -0.41
N ARG A 124 -13.43 -3.44 0.63
CA ARG A 124 -12.44 -4.44 1.04
C ARG A 124 -13.10 -5.77 1.32
N GLU A 125 -12.35 -6.85 1.10
CA GLU A 125 -12.65 -8.16 1.69
C GLU A 125 -11.44 -8.72 2.41
N THR A 126 -11.69 -9.50 3.47
CA THR A 126 -10.63 -10.18 4.23
C THR A 126 -10.68 -11.67 3.96
N LEU A 127 -9.55 -12.25 3.55
CA LEU A 127 -9.43 -13.62 3.08
C LEU A 127 -8.21 -14.30 3.68
N SER A 128 -8.23 -15.63 3.61
CA SER A 128 -7.07 -16.48 3.87
C SER A 128 -6.41 -16.85 2.55
N GLU A 129 -5.12 -16.63 2.41
CA GLU A 129 -4.35 -17.15 1.29
C GLU A 129 -3.64 -18.42 1.71
N ILE A 130 -4.10 -19.55 1.18
CA ILE A 130 -3.58 -20.89 1.54
C ILE A 130 -2.40 -21.33 0.67
N ARG A 131 -2.23 -20.70 -0.49
CA ARG A 131 -1.11 -20.85 -1.44
C ARG A 131 -1.02 -19.56 -2.26
N PRO A 132 0.14 -19.24 -2.85
CA PRO A 132 0.28 -18.05 -3.70
C PRO A 132 -0.85 -17.88 -4.72
N GLY A 133 -1.65 -16.83 -4.56
CA GLY A 133 -2.76 -16.46 -5.44
C GLY A 133 -4.04 -17.31 -5.25
N ASN A 134 -4.08 -18.20 -4.25
CA ASN A 134 -5.23 -19.02 -3.92
C ASN A 134 -5.87 -18.53 -2.61
N TYR A 135 -6.98 -17.81 -2.76
CA TYR A 135 -7.69 -17.16 -1.67
C TYR A 135 -8.98 -17.91 -1.31
N GLN A 136 -9.25 -18.01 -0.01
CA GLN A 136 -10.44 -18.61 0.57
C GLN A 136 -10.99 -17.70 1.68
N ASN A 137 -12.16 -18.07 2.19
CA ASN A 137 -12.78 -17.38 3.32
C ASN A 137 -11.85 -17.32 4.55
N ARG A 138 -11.95 -16.20 5.29
CA ARG A 138 -11.09 -15.86 6.43
C ARG A 138 -11.04 -16.91 7.54
N GLU A 139 -12.11 -17.67 7.75
CA GLU A 139 -12.23 -18.71 8.80
C GLU A 139 -11.00 -19.62 8.87
N ILE A 140 -10.39 -19.95 7.72
CA ILE A 140 -9.20 -20.82 7.66
C ILE A 140 -8.01 -20.21 8.40
N PHE A 141 -7.85 -18.89 8.34
CA PHE A 141 -6.82 -18.20 9.11
C PHE A 141 -7.18 -18.10 10.59
N ASP A 142 -8.46 -17.92 10.92
CA ASP A 142 -8.89 -17.84 12.31
C ASP A 142 -8.72 -19.20 13.05
N ASP A 143 -8.81 -20.33 12.32
CA ASP A 143 -8.57 -21.71 12.83
C ASP A 143 -7.08 -22.09 12.98
N SER A 144 -6.16 -21.20 12.61
CA SER A 144 -4.72 -21.49 12.66
C SER A 144 -4.14 -21.44 14.08
N THR A 145 -3.12 -22.27 14.34
CA THR A 145 -2.64 -22.54 15.70
C THR A 145 -1.34 -21.83 16.07
N ASP A 146 -0.46 -21.57 15.09
CA ASP A 146 0.89 -21.07 15.34
C ASP A 146 1.29 -20.00 14.30
N ILE A 147 2.08 -19.01 14.73
CA ILE A 147 2.67 -17.97 13.85
C ILE A 147 4.12 -18.34 13.56
N SER A 148 4.48 -18.43 12.28
CA SER A 148 5.88 -18.40 11.83
C SER A 148 6.33 -16.95 11.73
N GLU A 149 7.16 -16.50 12.67
CA GLU A 149 7.74 -15.15 12.64
C GLU A 149 8.69 -14.91 11.47
N ALA A 150 9.27 -15.97 10.89
CA ALA A 150 10.21 -15.87 9.78
C ALA A 150 9.53 -15.47 8.47
N ASP A 151 8.30 -15.97 8.25
CA ASP A 151 7.58 -15.82 6.99
C ASP A 151 6.29 -14.99 7.13
N PHE A 152 6.00 -14.48 8.33
CA PHE A 152 4.79 -13.69 8.62
C PHE A 152 3.50 -14.46 8.29
N THR A 153 3.52 -15.78 8.48
CA THR A 153 2.43 -16.70 8.10
C THR A 153 1.98 -17.52 9.30
N ARG A 154 0.69 -17.82 9.38
CA ARG A 154 0.17 -18.80 10.33
C ARG A 154 0.17 -20.21 9.76
N MET A 155 0.14 -21.22 10.61
CA MET A 155 0.13 -22.63 10.19
C MET A 155 -1.24 -23.27 10.41
N VAL A 156 -1.75 -23.97 9.39
CA VAL A 156 -2.95 -24.82 9.44
C VAL A 156 -2.57 -26.20 8.91
N ASN A 157 -2.62 -27.23 9.76
CA ASN A 157 -2.23 -28.61 9.40
C ASN A 157 -0.84 -28.68 8.71
N GLY A 158 0.13 -27.91 9.20
CA GLY A 158 1.48 -27.87 8.62
C GLY A 158 1.60 -27.10 7.30
N SER A 159 0.56 -26.40 6.84
CA SER A 159 0.60 -25.52 5.66
C SER A 159 0.54 -24.05 6.06
N PRO A 160 1.35 -23.16 5.45
CA PRO A 160 1.32 -21.73 5.74
C PRO A 160 0.06 -21.08 5.15
N VAL A 161 -0.55 -20.19 5.93
CA VAL A 161 -1.73 -19.40 5.57
C VAL A 161 -1.46 -17.94 5.94
N ARG A 162 -1.81 -17.02 5.04
CA ARG A 162 -1.66 -15.57 5.25
C ARG A 162 -3.03 -14.92 5.39
N LEU A 163 -3.15 -13.91 6.25
CA LEU A 163 -4.31 -13.03 6.25
C LEU A 163 -4.10 -11.97 5.18
N VAL A 164 -5.05 -11.85 4.26
CA VAL A 164 -4.98 -10.90 3.16
C VAL A 164 -6.23 -10.05 3.13
N ARG A 165 -6.03 -8.74 3.14
CA ARG A 165 -7.07 -7.73 2.98
C ARG A 165 -7.00 -7.19 1.56
N ARG A 166 -7.90 -7.67 0.69
CA ARG A 166 -7.98 -7.27 -0.72
C ARG A 166 -8.83 -6.01 -0.85
N TYR A 167 -8.26 -4.94 -1.39
CA TYR A 167 -9.02 -3.75 -1.75
C TYR A 167 -9.64 -3.90 -3.13
N LEU A 168 -10.96 -3.84 -3.17
CA LEU A 168 -11.80 -4.05 -4.35
C LEU A 168 -11.86 -2.83 -5.28
N GLY A 169 -11.36 -1.69 -4.84
CA GLY A 169 -11.34 -0.42 -5.57
C GLY A 169 -11.00 0.74 -4.64
N GLY A 170 -11.03 1.98 -5.16
CA GLY A 170 -10.82 3.20 -4.39
C GLY A 170 -9.47 3.88 -4.63
N LYS A 171 -9.01 4.64 -3.64
CA LYS A 171 -7.78 5.45 -3.71
C LYS A 171 -6.95 5.25 -2.44
N ILE A 172 -5.63 5.34 -2.59
CA ILE A 172 -4.68 5.25 -1.48
C ILE A 172 -3.74 6.46 -1.57
N GLY A 173 -3.65 7.23 -0.49
CA GLY A 173 -2.75 8.38 -0.39
C GLY A 173 -1.43 8.03 0.28
N PHE A 174 -0.34 8.64 -0.19
CA PHE A 174 1.00 8.60 0.42
C PHE A 174 1.55 9.99 0.60
N ILE A 175 2.00 10.29 1.82
CA ILE A 175 2.51 11.60 2.24
C ILE A 175 3.73 11.45 3.16
N GLY A 176 4.57 12.47 3.16
CA GLY A 176 5.71 12.64 4.07
C GLY A 176 5.31 12.70 5.56
N ASP A 177 6.15 12.19 6.46
CA ASP A 177 5.99 12.29 7.91
C ASP A 177 5.95 13.74 8.45
N ARG A 178 6.55 14.67 7.70
CA ARG A 178 6.52 16.13 7.96
C ARG A 178 5.28 16.82 7.42
N HIS A 179 4.43 16.13 6.67
CA HIS A 179 3.19 16.71 6.19
C HIS A 179 2.32 17.09 7.39
N GLY A 180 1.81 18.33 7.45
CA GLY A 180 1.01 18.80 8.59
C GLY A 180 -0.31 18.04 8.83
N LEU A 181 -0.63 17.09 7.95
CA LEU A 181 -1.80 16.21 8.03
C LEU A 181 -1.42 14.76 8.36
N TYR A 182 -0.14 14.46 8.56
CA TYR A 182 0.34 13.13 8.90
C TYR A 182 -0.32 12.64 10.19
N LYS A 183 -0.98 11.47 10.12
CA LYS A 183 -1.80 10.88 11.20
C LYS A 183 -2.93 11.78 11.72
N SER A 184 -3.30 12.83 10.99
CA SER A 184 -4.42 13.70 11.33
C SER A 184 -5.74 13.13 10.81
N ARG A 185 -6.86 13.40 11.50
CA ARG A 185 -8.19 13.00 11.03
C ARG A 185 -8.61 13.73 9.74
N ALA A 186 -8.17 14.98 9.57
CA ALA A 186 -8.53 15.83 8.43
C ALA A 186 -8.03 15.28 7.10
N ILE A 187 -7.00 14.43 7.10
CA ILE A 187 -6.52 13.81 5.88
C ILE A 187 -7.52 12.77 5.33
N PHE A 188 -8.32 12.13 6.19
CA PHE A 188 -9.32 11.17 5.76
C PHE A 188 -10.42 11.84 4.93
N ASP A 189 -10.83 13.06 5.29
CA ASP A 189 -11.81 13.84 4.55
C ASP A 189 -11.38 14.12 3.08
N ILE A 190 -10.06 14.16 2.82
CA ILE A 190 -9.51 14.34 1.46
C ILE A 190 -9.67 13.08 0.61
N PHE A 191 -9.60 11.89 1.21
CA PHE A 191 -9.59 10.61 0.49
C PHE A 191 -10.91 9.82 0.57
N GLU A 192 -11.82 10.19 1.47
CA GLU A 192 -13.16 9.58 1.61
C GLU A 192 -14.25 10.26 0.74
N SER A 193 -13.88 11.27 -0.06
CA SER A 193 -14.75 11.94 -1.04
C SER A 193 -14.69 11.37 -2.46
#